data_AF-A0A699UD67-F1
#
_entry.id   AF-A0A699UD67-F1
#
_cell.length_a   1.000
_cell.length_b   1.000
_cell.length_c   1.000
_cell.angle_alpha   90.00
_cell.angle_beta   90.00
_cell.angle_gamma   90.00
#
_symmetry.space_group_name_H-M   'P 1'
#
loop_
_entity.id
_entity.type
_entity.pdbx_description
1 polymer ?
#
loop_
_entity_poly.entity_id
_entity_poly.type
_entity_poly.pdbx_seq_one_letter_code
_entity_poly.pdbx_strand_id
1 'polypeptide(L)'
;MDGLDAMLENGPWFIRKNPLILKKQNPDVNLLKEDVGNVPIWVKLYGVRVTAFSKDGLSAIATKLDTHLMIDSYTSDMCMQF
;
A
#
# COMPACT_ATOMS: atom_id res chain seq x y z
N MET A 1 6.86 8.47 -15.88
CA MET A 1 5.68 7.97 -15.13
C MET A 1 5.99 7.75 -13.65
N ASP A 2 7.25 7.95 -13.26
CA ASP A 2 7.86 7.55 -11.99
C ASP A 2 7.38 8.39 -10.78
N GLY A 3 6.91 9.62 -11.03
CA GLY A 3 6.44 10.50 -9.97
C GLY A 3 5.17 10.00 -9.26
N LEU A 4 4.20 9.46 -10.01
CA LEU A 4 2.94 8.97 -9.42
C LEU A 4 3.17 7.69 -8.63
N ASP A 5 3.93 6.74 -9.20
CA ASP A 5 4.20 5.48 -8.52
C ASP A 5 5.04 5.73 -7.26
N ALA A 6 6.06 6.60 -7.31
CA ALA A 6 6.80 7.02 -6.11
C ALA A 6 5.90 7.69 -5.04
N MET A 7 4.86 8.43 -5.45
CA MET A 7 3.92 9.03 -4.50
C MET A 7 3.02 8.00 -3.82
N LEU A 8 2.67 6.91 -4.50
CA LEU A 8 1.86 5.82 -3.95
C LEU A 8 2.66 4.94 -2.99
N GLU A 9 3.96 4.77 -3.22
CA GLU A 9 4.84 3.90 -2.41
C GLU A 9 5.14 4.46 -1.01
N ASN A 10 5.08 5.78 -0.82
CA ASN A 10 5.49 6.43 0.43
C ASN A 10 4.34 6.65 1.44
N GLY A 11 3.17 6.07 1.20
CA GLY A 11 2.00 6.17 2.06
C GLY A 11 1.17 7.45 1.90
N PRO A 12 0.19 7.69 2.80
CA PRO A 12 -0.77 8.77 2.63
C PRO A 12 -0.12 10.14 2.85
N TRP A 13 -0.45 11.07 1.96
CA TRP A 13 0.06 12.44 2.00
C TRP A 13 -0.78 13.30 2.94
N PHE A 14 -0.21 14.38 3.47
CA PHE A 14 -0.94 15.32 4.31
C PHE A 14 -0.84 16.73 3.75
N ILE A 15 -1.98 17.37 3.52
CA ILE A 15 -2.06 18.79 3.19
C ILE A 15 -2.76 19.48 4.36
N ARG A 16 -2.06 20.40 5.05
CA ARG A 16 -2.60 21.13 6.21
C ARG A 16 -3.15 20.22 7.32
N LYS A 17 -2.50 19.07 7.56
CA LYS A 17 -2.93 17.99 8.50
C LYS A 17 -4.16 17.19 8.04
N ASN A 18 -4.65 17.41 6.83
CA ASN A 18 -5.70 16.58 6.24
C ASN A 18 -5.06 15.48 5.39
N PRO A 19 -5.38 14.19 5.63
CA PRO A 19 -4.88 13.10 4.82
C PRO A 19 -5.45 13.21 3.39
N LEU A 20 -4.57 13.06 2.41
CA LEU A 20 -4.87 13.01 0.99
C LEU A 20 -4.64 11.57 0.52
N ILE A 21 -5.73 10.88 0.20
CA ILE A 21 -5.70 9.52 -0.33
C ILE A 21 -5.70 9.63 -1.85
N LEU A 22 -4.63 9.15 -2.47
CA LEU A 22 -4.47 9.14 -3.92
C LEU A 22 -4.94 7.78 -4.47
N LYS A 23 -5.70 7.82 -5.57
CA LYS A 23 -6.14 6.64 -6.31
C LYS A 23 -5.60 6.74 -7.73
N LYS A 24 -4.97 5.69 -8.24
CA LYS A 24 -4.50 5.65 -9.65
C LYS A 24 -5.70 5.80 -10.57
N GLN A 25 -5.67 6.80 -11.46
CA GLN A 25 -6.75 7.04 -12.39
C GLN A 25 -6.77 5.91 -13.44
N ASN A 26 -7.94 5.29 -13.64
CA ASN A 26 -8.19 4.38 -14.75
C ASN A 26 -9.03 5.15 -15.79
N PRO A 27 -8.66 5.17 -17.09
CA PRO A 27 -9.46 5.82 -18.13
C PRO A 27 -10.92 5.36 -18.19
N ASP A 28 -11.22 4.14 -17.72
CA ASP A 28 -12.59 3.59 -17.70
C ASP A 28 -13.38 3.96 -16.42
N VAL A 29 -12.74 4.66 -15.46
CA VAL A 29 -13.39 5.08 -14.21
C VAL A 29 -14.05 6.44 -14.38
N ASN A 30 -15.37 6.48 -14.14
CA ASN A 30 -16.12 7.73 -14.01
C ASN A 30 -15.62 8.50 -12.77
N LEU A 31 -15.18 9.74 -12.97
CA LEU A 31 -14.74 10.67 -11.91
C LEU A 31 -15.94 11.24 -11.14
N LEU A 32 -16.74 10.38 -10.53
CA LEU A 32 -17.80 10.76 -9.60
C LEU A 32 -17.22 10.81 -8.19
N LYS A 33 -17.78 11.68 -7.34
CA LYS A 33 -17.44 11.72 -5.92
C LYS A 33 -17.95 10.42 -5.29
N GLU A 34 -17.08 9.42 -5.19
CA GLU A 34 -17.39 8.14 -4.55
C GLU A 34 -17.68 8.38 -3.05
N ASP A 35 -18.78 7.82 -2.54
CA ASP A 35 -18.93 7.66 -1.09
C ASP A 35 -17.83 6.70 -0.63
N VAL A 36 -16.88 7.23 0.15
CA VAL A 36 -15.73 6.47 0.63
C VAL A 36 -16.18 5.53 1.74
N GLY A 37 -16.66 4.34 1.37
CA GLY A 37 -17.05 3.30 2.33
C GLY A 37 -15.86 2.68 3.07
N ASN A 38 -14.68 2.65 2.43
CA ASN A 38 -13.44 2.09 2.96
C ASN A 38 -12.27 3.04 2.74
N VAL A 39 -11.41 3.18 3.76
CA VAL A 39 -10.20 4.02 3.73
C VAL A 39 -8.95 3.14 3.78
N PRO A 40 -8.02 3.26 2.83
CA PRO A 40 -6.74 2.56 2.92
C PRO A 40 -5.91 3.13 4.07
N ILE A 41 -5.32 2.26 4.89
CA ILE A 41 -4.39 2.61 5.96
C ILE A 41 -3.01 2.02 5.65
N TRP A 42 -1.97 2.81 5.88
CA TRP A 42 -0.58 2.31 5.85
C TRP A 42 -0.18 1.85 7.24
N VAL A 43 0.24 0.59 7.34
CA VAL A 43 0.72 0.00 8.60
C VAL A 43 2.21 -0.26 8.47
N LYS A 44 3.01 0.34 9.36
CA LYS A 44 4.44 0.07 9.45
C LYS A 44 4.70 -0.92 10.58
N LEU A 45 5.13 -2.13 10.23
CA LEU A 45 5.45 -3.19 11.18
C LEU A 45 6.92 -3.07 11.62
N TYR A 46 7.18 -3.20 12.92
CA TYR A 46 8.51 -3.15 13.50
C TYR A 46 8.89 -4.50 14.10
N GLY A 47 10.17 -4.86 14.03
CA GLY A 47 10.68 -6.11 14.64
C GLY A 47 10.33 -7.38 13.88
N VAL A 48 9.89 -7.28 12.63
CA VAL A 48 9.64 -8.43 11.75
C VAL A 48 10.98 -9.07 11.39
N ARG A 49 11.14 -10.37 11.62
CA ARG A 49 12.36 -11.11 11.27
C ARG A 49 12.55 -11.12 9.74
N VAL A 50 13.80 -11.07 9.28
CA VAL A 50 14.11 -11.08 7.83
C VAL A 50 13.51 -12.32 7.13
N THR A 51 13.41 -13.44 7.82
CA THR A 51 12.83 -14.69 7.31
C THR A 51 11.33 -14.61 7.01
N ALA A 52 10.63 -13.61 7.53
CA ALA A 52 9.22 -13.36 7.22
C ALA A 52 9.02 -12.54 5.94
N PHE A 53 10.10 -12.01 5.34
CA PHE A 53 10.09 -11.37 4.02
C PHE A 53 10.21 -12.43 2.91
N SER A 54 9.43 -13.50 3.02
CA SER A 54 9.25 -14.50 1.98
C SER A 54 7.80 -14.40 1.47
N LYS A 55 7.51 -15.02 0.33
CA LYS A 55 6.15 -15.02 -0.24
C LYS A 55 5.12 -15.51 0.78
N ASP A 56 5.45 -16.60 1.49
CA ASP A 56 4.58 -17.20 2.50
C ASP A 56 4.51 -16.35 3.77
N GLY A 57 5.63 -15.75 4.19
CA GLY A 57 5.67 -14.88 5.37
C GLY A 57 4.88 -13.59 5.18
N LEU A 58 5.04 -12.93 4.03
CA LEU A 58 4.28 -11.73 3.67
C LEU A 58 2.79 -12.06 3.49
N SER A 59 2.47 -13.19 2.86
CA SER A 59 1.09 -13.67 2.74
C SER A 59 0.44 -13.91 4.11
N ALA A 60 1.17 -14.51 5.05
CA ALA A 60 0.68 -14.74 6.41
C ALA A 60 0.43 -13.42 7.16
N ILE A 61 1.31 -12.42 6.99
CA ILE A 61 1.13 -11.07 7.55
C ILE A 61 -0.10 -10.39 6.93
N ALA A 62 -0.23 -10.41 5.60
CA ALA A 62 -1.35 -9.83 4.88
C ALA A 62 -2.68 -10.48 5.28
N THR A 63 -2.71 -11.81 5.45
CA THR A 63 -3.90 -12.56 5.88
C THR A 63 -4.35 -12.13 7.29
N LYS A 64 -3.40 -11.84 8.20
CA LYS A 64 -3.72 -11.32 9.53
C LYS A 64 -4.30 -9.90 9.50
N LEU A 65 -4.01 -9.14 8.44
CA LEU A 65 -4.54 -7.81 8.19
C LEU A 65 -5.88 -7.83 7.43
N ASP A 66 -6.45 -9.02 7.20
CA ASP A 66 -7.73 -9.28 6.54
C ASP A 66 -7.75 -8.91 5.05
N THR A 67 -7.92 -7.64 4.70
CA THR A 67 -7.98 -7.18 3.29
C THR A 67 -6.80 -6.29 2.95
N HIS A 68 -5.80 -6.87 2.28
CA HIS A 68 -4.61 -6.14 1.86
C HIS A 68 -4.74 -5.59 0.44
N LEU A 69 -4.61 -4.27 0.27
CA LEU A 69 -4.74 -3.62 -1.03
C LEU A 69 -3.44 -3.61 -1.84
N MET A 70 -2.29 -3.36 -1.22
CA MET A 70 -1.01 -3.20 -1.92
C MET A 70 0.19 -3.29 -0.98
N ILE A 71 1.21 -4.08 -1.34
CA ILE A 71 2.50 -4.15 -0.64
C ILE A 71 3.44 -3.18 -1.37
N ASP A 72 4.24 -2.41 -0.63
CA ASP A 72 5.23 -1.52 -1.24
C ASP A 72 6.33 -2.31 -1.97
N SER A 73 6.86 -1.70 -3.02
CA SER A 73 7.93 -2.20 -3.88
C SER A 73 9.15 -2.68 -3.11
N TYR A 74 9.57 -1.97 -2.05
CA TYR A 74 10.70 -2.40 -1.24
C TYR A 74 10.40 -3.72 -0.51
N THR A 75 9.22 -3.85 0.09
CA THR A 75 8.78 -5.10 0.72
C THR A 75 8.64 -6.23 -0.30
N SER A 76 8.20 -5.93 -1.53
CA SER A 76 8.13 -6.90 -2.63
C SER A 76 9.51 -7.35 -3.10
N ASP A 77 10.46 -6.43 -3.26
CA ASP A 77 11.82 -6.72 -3.74
C ASP A 77 12.61 -7.57 -2.75
N MET A 78 12.40 -7.35 -1.44
CA MET A 78 13.00 -8.19 -0.39
C MET A 78 12.51 -9.64 -0.46
N CYS A 79 11.29 -9.88 -0.96
CA CYS A 79 10.78 -11.23 -1.20
C CYS A 79 11.42 -11.92 -2.42
N MET A 80 11.93 -11.15 -3.39
CA MET A 80 12.52 -11.68 -4.62
C MET A 80 14.02 -11.96 -4.50
N GLN A 81 14.65 -11.49 -3.42
CA GLN A 81 16.10 -11.65 -3.16
C GLN A 81 16.45 -12.92 -2.35
N PHE A 82 15.47 -13.72 -1.94
CA PHE A 82 15.66 -14.98 -1.20
C PHE A 82 14.89 -16.14 -1.80
#